data_AF-A0A6M2F905-F1
#
_entry.id   AF-A0A6M2F905-F1
#
_cell.length_a   1.000
_cell.length_b   1.000
_cell.length_c   1.000
_cell.angle_alpha   90.00
_cell.angle_beta   90.00
_cell.angle_gamma   90.00
#
_symmetry.space_group_name_H-M   'P 1'
#
loop_
_entity.id
_entity.type
_entity.pdbx_description
1 polymer ?
#
loop_
_entity_poly.entity_id
_entity_poly.type
_entity_poly.pdbx_seq_one_letter_code
_entity_poly.pdbx_strand_id
1 'polypeptide(L)'
;MQEMDYIKEAKNGLKFRELYGGIEDVLVPYMYLENTTRRVLVMEWVEGKKLSEVKDLYLVEVGVYCSFNQLLEYGFYHADPHPGNLLRTYNGKLAYIDFGMMGEFNQEFRDGFIEACLHLVNRDFDALAKDFVTLGFLPPTSDKEGVTKALTGVFQNAVAKGVSNISFGDLLGNLGTTMYKLKFQIPSYFSLVIRSVAVLEGIAIGFNPNYKVLGSTYPWIARKVLTDSSPQLRSSLQALLYEKGVFRIDRLESLLSESLRARTEKALVKSQLEDNDSKVAVKQILSFTLTEKGAFVREILLQEIAKGLDAFGLATLDYLTSMANTSIPFAASSSSSMTEEDMMNLRTFRRLMLILSGFQKNGGSPVELKRTVPSKNQNMYSEEASLIFYQFPSVEEILPILSVFPELPPELQQQLLLLPADLAGRLISRVTARTIRRVFL
;
A
#
# COMPACT_ATOMS: atom_id res chain seq x y z
N MET A 1 22.88 -14.67 -27.44
CA MET A 1 22.39 -15.82 -28.23
C MET A 1 21.54 -16.76 -27.37
N GLN A 2 20.40 -16.31 -26.85
CA GLN A 2 19.38 -17.18 -26.24
C GLN A 2 18.09 -17.25 -27.08
N GLU A 3 17.95 -16.40 -28.11
CA GLU A 3 16.77 -16.28 -29.00
C GLU A 3 16.64 -17.38 -30.06
N MET A 4 17.48 -18.43 -30.03
CA MET A 4 17.54 -19.43 -31.11
C MET A 4 17.00 -20.82 -30.72
N ASP A 5 16.37 -20.93 -29.55
CA ASP A 5 15.82 -22.21 -29.08
C ASP A 5 14.34 -22.06 -28.70
N TYR A 6 13.46 -22.40 -29.65
CA TYR A 6 12.01 -22.29 -29.45
C TYR A 6 11.46 -23.25 -28.40
N ILE A 7 12.20 -24.28 -27.99
CA ILE A 7 11.81 -25.10 -26.83
C ILE A 7 11.91 -24.26 -25.55
N LYS A 8 12.92 -23.39 -25.47
CA LYS A 8 13.06 -22.48 -24.33
C LYS A 8 11.93 -21.44 -24.32
N GLU A 9 11.61 -20.88 -25.47
CA GLU A 9 10.48 -19.95 -25.60
C GLU A 9 9.14 -20.58 -25.24
N ALA A 10 8.85 -21.80 -25.71
CA ALA A 10 7.63 -22.51 -25.32
C ALA A 10 7.56 -22.76 -23.81
N LYS A 11 8.68 -23.16 -23.18
CA LYS A 11 8.75 -23.32 -21.72
C LYS A 11 8.54 -22.00 -20.98
N ASN A 12 9.10 -20.91 -21.50
CA ASN A 12 8.87 -19.57 -20.97
C ASN A 12 7.38 -19.20 -21.03
N GLY A 13 6.72 -19.46 -22.17
CA GLY A 13 5.28 -19.22 -22.34
C GLY A 13 4.41 -20.05 -21.41
N LEU A 14 4.75 -21.33 -21.18
CA LEU A 14 4.07 -22.17 -20.19
C LEU A 14 4.19 -21.60 -18.78
N LYS A 15 5.42 -21.24 -18.37
CA LYS A 15 5.67 -20.62 -17.06
C LYS A 15 4.94 -19.27 -16.93
N PHE A 16 4.93 -18.46 -17.99
CA PHE A 16 4.21 -17.19 -18.01
C PHE A 16 2.70 -17.40 -17.86
N ARG A 17 2.13 -18.41 -18.54
CA ARG A 17 0.71 -18.78 -18.43
C ARG A 17 0.35 -19.25 -17.02
N GLU A 18 1.21 -20.05 -16.40
CA GLU A 18 1.03 -20.52 -15.02
C GLU A 18 0.99 -19.35 -14.03
N LEU A 19 1.92 -18.41 -14.14
CA LEU A 19 2.05 -17.30 -13.20
C LEU A 19 1.04 -16.17 -13.43
N TYR A 20 0.73 -15.86 -14.69
CA TYR A 20 -0.01 -14.64 -15.05
C TYR A 20 -1.31 -14.89 -15.82
N GLY A 21 -1.57 -16.13 -16.27
CA GLY A 21 -2.80 -16.46 -17.00
C GLY A 21 -4.07 -16.37 -16.15
N GLY A 22 -3.94 -16.29 -14.82
CA GLY A 22 -5.05 -16.02 -13.90
C GLY A 22 -5.36 -14.53 -13.70
N ILE A 23 -4.55 -13.62 -14.23
CA ILE A 23 -4.84 -12.18 -14.17
C ILE A 23 -6.02 -11.90 -15.10
N GLU A 24 -7.02 -11.19 -14.57
CA GLU A 24 -8.20 -10.77 -15.32
C GLU A 24 -7.79 -10.02 -16.61
N ASP A 25 -8.43 -10.38 -17.71
CA ASP A 25 -8.19 -9.83 -19.05
C ASP A 25 -6.78 -10.03 -19.62
N VAL A 26 -5.92 -10.83 -18.99
CA VAL A 26 -4.69 -11.33 -19.60
C VAL A 26 -4.98 -12.65 -20.33
N LEU A 27 -4.42 -12.79 -21.53
CA LEU A 27 -4.43 -14.03 -22.30
C LEU A 27 -3.00 -14.43 -22.65
N VAL A 28 -2.71 -15.71 -22.44
CA VAL A 28 -1.43 -16.32 -22.79
C VAL A 28 -1.75 -17.58 -23.58
N PRO A 29 -1.30 -17.71 -24.84
CA PRO A 29 -1.62 -18.87 -25.68
C PRO A 29 -1.10 -20.17 -25.06
N TYR A 30 -1.79 -21.27 -25.32
CA TYR A 30 -1.29 -22.59 -24.93
C TYR A 30 -0.09 -22.96 -25.79
N MET A 31 0.98 -23.47 -25.18
CA MET A 31 2.18 -23.89 -25.91
C MET A 31 2.11 -25.40 -26.15
N TYR A 32 2.09 -25.82 -27.42
CA TYR A 32 2.07 -27.24 -27.80
C TYR A 32 3.50 -27.78 -27.80
N LEU A 33 4.00 -28.15 -26.62
CA LEU A 33 5.39 -28.54 -26.42
C LEU A 33 5.78 -29.79 -27.23
N GLU A 34 4.85 -30.75 -27.38
CA GLU A 34 5.06 -31.98 -28.16
C GLU A 34 5.26 -31.72 -29.66
N ASN A 35 4.71 -30.61 -30.17
CA ASN A 35 4.84 -30.19 -31.57
C ASN A 35 5.94 -29.13 -31.77
N THR A 36 6.54 -28.64 -30.68
CA THR A 36 7.59 -27.63 -30.71
C THR A 36 8.96 -28.30 -30.81
N THR A 37 9.80 -27.78 -31.72
CA THR A 37 11.21 -28.17 -31.86
C THR A 37 12.11 -26.97 -31.62
N ARG A 38 13.44 -27.14 -31.66
CA ARG A 38 14.38 -26.00 -31.51
C ARG A 38 14.20 -24.92 -32.59
N ARG A 39 13.58 -25.24 -33.73
CA ARG A 39 13.44 -24.36 -34.90
C ARG A 39 11.99 -24.12 -35.35
N VAL A 40 11.01 -24.76 -34.71
CA VAL A 40 9.59 -24.54 -34.96
C VAL A 40 8.87 -24.41 -33.62
N LEU A 41 8.25 -23.25 -33.35
CA LEU A 41 7.36 -23.03 -32.21
C LEU A 41 5.91 -23.30 -32.63
N VAL A 42 5.18 -24.08 -31.84
CA VAL A 42 3.74 -24.34 -32.07
C VAL A 42 2.95 -23.92 -30.83
N MET A 43 2.00 -23.00 -31.02
CA MET A 43 1.17 -22.45 -29.95
C MET A 43 -0.28 -22.21 -30.42
N GLU A 44 -1.17 -21.99 -29.47
CA GLU A 44 -2.57 -21.62 -29.69
C GLU A 44 -2.66 -20.38 -30.58
N TRP A 45 -3.51 -20.46 -31.61
CA TRP A 45 -3.77 -19.33 -32.49
C TRP A 45 -4.56 -18.26 -31.74
N VAL A 46 -4.03 -17.03 -31.70
CA VAL A 46 -4.69 -15.89 -31.08
C VAL A 46 -4.97 -14.83 -32.13
N GLU A 47 -6.24 -14.47 -32.27
CA GLU A 47 -6.66 -13.43 -33.20
C GLU A 47 -6.94 -12.11 -32.48
N GLY A 48 -6.42 -11.01 -33.03
CA GLY A 48 -6.57 -9.69 -32.44
C GLY A 48 -5.89 -8.59 -33.26
N LYS A 49 -6.03 -7.36 -32.79
CA LYS A 49 -5.32 -6.17 -33.33
C LYS A 49 -4.17 -5.81 -32.41
N LYS A 50 -3.07 -5.26 -32.94
CA LYS A 50 -1.95 -4.82 -32.10
C LYS A 50 -2.42 -3.77 -31.10
N LEU A 51 -1.98 -3.88 -29.86
CA LEU A 51 -2.39 -2.93 -28.80
C LEU A 51 -2.00 -1.49 -29.18
N SER A 52 -0.87 -1.27 -29.83
CA SER A 52 -0.44 0.05 -30.33
C SER A 52 -1.38 0.67 -31.37
N GLU A 53 -2.19 -0.14 -32.04
CA GLU A 53 -3.12 0.32 -33.09
C GLU A 53 -4.54 0.54 -32.55
N VAL A 54 -4.82 0.07 -31.33
CA VAL A 54 -6.13 0.24 -30.68
C VAL A 54 -6.00 1.20 -29.52
N LYS A 55 -6.82 2.27 -29.52
CA LYS A 55 -6.89 3.25 -28.42
C LYS A 55 -7.61 2.66 -27.19
N ASP A 56 -7.06 1.60 -26.62
CA ASP A 56 -7.63 0.87 -25.49
C ASP A 56 -6.75 1.08 -24.24
N LEU A 57 -6.99 2.20 -23.54
CA LEU A 57 -6.22 2.56 -22.36
C LEU A 57 -6.38 1.54 -21.24
N TYR A 58 -7.55 0.90 -21.14
CA TYR A 58 -7.79 -0.14 -20.14
C TYR A 58 -6.84 -1.32 -20.32
N LEU A 59 -6.65 -1.82 -21.54
CA LEU A 59 -5.71 -2.92 -21.78
C LEU A 59 -4.25 -2.51 -21.60
N VAL A 60 -3.92 -1.23 -21.79
CA VAL A 60 -2.59 -0.71 -21.42
C VAL A 60 -2.40 -0.77 -19.90
N GLU A 61 -3.41 -0.40 -19.11
CA GLU A 61 -3.39 -0.52 -17.65
C GLU A 61 -3.30 -1.98 -17.19
N VAL A 62 -4.01 -2.91 -17.85
CA VAL A 62 -3.87 -4.36 -17.62
C VAL A 62 -2.44 -4.81 -17.89
N GLY A 63 -1.82 -4.34 -18.97
CA GLY A 63 -0.43 -4.63 -19.31
C GLY A 63 0.55 -4.09 -18.26
N VAL A 64 0.38 -2.85 -17.82
CA VAL A 64 1.17 -2.25 -16.73
C VAL A 64 1.01 -3.06 -15.45
N TYR A 65 -0.22 -3.38 -15.05
CA TYR A 65 -0.51 -4.21 -13.89
C TYR A 65 0.19 -5.58 -13.98
N CYS A 66 0.11 -6.24 -15.13
CA CYS A 66 0.79 -7.51 -15.39
C CYS A 66 2.32 -7.38 -15.28
N SER A 67 2.91 -6.33 -15.85
CA SER A 67 4.34 -6.03 -15.73
C SER A 67 4.79 -5.81 -14.30
N PHE A 68 3.97 -5.20 -13.44
CA PHE A 68 4.30 -5.06 -12.02
C PHE A 68 4.17 -6.37 -11.24
N ASN A 69 3.20 -7.23 -11.56
CA ASN A 69 3.17 -8.59 -11.01
C ASN A 69 4.42 -9.38 -11.43
N GLN A 70 4.84 -9.22 -12.68
CA GLN A 70 6.07 -9.84 -13.18
C GLN A 70 7.30 -9.38 -12.40
N LEU A 71 7.42 -8.07 -12.19
CA LEU A 71 8.56 -7.47 -11.51
C LEU A 71 8.60 -7.81 -10.02
N LEU A 72 7.46 -7.72 -9.33
CA LEU A 72 7.42 -7.63 -7.87
C LEU A 72 6.77 -8.86 -7.19
N GLU A 73 5.84 -9.56 -7.85
CA GLU A 73 5.15 -10.72 -7.26
C GLU A 73 5.93 -12.02 -7.42
N TYR A 74 6.36 -12.34 -8.64
CA TYR A 74 7.01 -13.62 -8.95
C TYR A 74 8.44 -13.47 -9.46
N GLY A 75 8.80 -12.29 -9.95
CA GLY A 75 10.14 -12.00 -10.48
C GLY A 75 10.41 -12.59 -11.87
N PHE A 76 9.47 -13.30 -12.49
CA PHE A 76 9.62 -13.81 -13.86
C PHE A 76 9.05 -12.81 -14.87
N TYR A 77 9.90 -12.06 -15.56
CA TYR A 77 9.48 -10.89 -16.31
C TYR A 77 9.78 -10.96 -17.80
N HIS A 78 8.91 -10.32 -18.58
CA HIS A 78 9.08 -10.11 -20.00
C HIS A 78 10.05 -8.95 -20.23
N ALA A 79 11.24 -9.27 -20.74
CA ALA A 79 12.34 -8.31 -20.86
C ALA A 79 12.18 -7.37 -22.07
N ASP A 80 11.36 -7.72 -23.05
CA ASP A 80 11.08 -6.87 -24.21
C ASP A 80 9.62 -6.95 -24.70
N PRO A 81 8.63 -6.41 -23.96
CA PRO A 81 7.22 -6.46 -24.37
C PRO A 81 6.97 -5.43 -25.47
N HIS A 82 7.58 -5.65 -26.64
CA HIS A 82 7.45 -4.80 -27.80
C HIS A 82 5.96 -4.67 -28.17
N PRO A 83 5.47 -3.50 -28.62
CA PRO A 83 4.04 -3.29 -28.90
C PRO A 83 3.47 -4.28 -29.94
N GLY A 84 4.34 -4.84 -30.79
CA GLY A 84 3.97 -5.89 -31.75
C GLY A 84 3.62 -7.25 -31.12
N ASN A 85 4.07 -7.51 -29.89
CA ASN A 85 3.88 -8.77 -29.17
C ASN A 85 2.67 -8.74 -28.22
N LEU A 86 1.94 -7.61 -28.23
CA LEU A 86 0.75 -7.37 -27.43
C LEU A 86 -0.45 -7.18 -28.35
N LEU A 87 -1.44 -8.06 -28.24
CA LEU A 87 -2.65 -8.00 -29.04
C LEU A 87 -3.87 -7.69 -28.15
N ARG A 88 -4.74 -6.82 -28.63
CA ARG A 88 -6.14 -6.78 -28.19
C ARG A 88 -6.93 -7.81 -28.98
N THR A 89 -7.36 -8.85 -28.29
CA THR A 89 -8.26 -9.87 -28.82
C THR A 89 -9.68 -9.33 -29.00
N TYR A 90 -10.51 -9.99 -29.83
CA TYR A 90 -11.89 -9.54 -30.06
C TYR A 90 -12.80 -9.66 -28.84
N ASN A 91 -12.49 -10.56 -27.91
CA ASN A 91 -13.19 -10.69 -26.62
C ASN A 91 -12.70 -9.69 -25.56
N GLY A 92 -11.83 -8.73 -25.93
CA GLY A 92 -11.41 -7.64 -25.06
C GLY A 92 -10.30 -7.99 -24.08
N LYS A 93 -9.50 -9.02 -24.34
CA LYS A 93 -8.33 -9.38 -23.53
C LYS A 93 -7.01 -8.91 -24.15
N LEU A 94 -6.02 -8.65 -23.29
CA LEU A 94 -4.63 -8.42 -23.65
C LEU A 94 -3.89 -9.75 -23.81
N ALA A 95 -3.53 -10.11 -25.04
CA ALA A 95 -2.76 -11.31 -25.34
C ALA A 95 -1.27 -11.01 -25.49
N TYR A 96 -0.44 -11.83 -24.84
CA TYR A 96 1.01 -11.88 -25.02
C TYR A 96 1.33 -13.03 -25.99
N ILE A 97 2.11 -12.78 -27.04
CA ILE A 97 2.38 -13.77 -28.09
C ILE A 97 3.86 -14.07 -28.34
N ASP A 98 4.77 -13.42 -27.62
CA ASP A 98 6.22 -13.63 -27.69
C ASP A 98 6.74 -13.90 -26.28
N PHE A 99 7.60 -14.90 -26.12
CA PHE A 99 8.22 -15.25 -24.85
C PHE A 99 9.72 -15.54 -25.01
N GLY A 100 10.32 -15.05 -26.10
CA GLY A 100 11.72 -15.28 -26.44
C GLY A 100 12.67 -14.60 -25.46
N MET A 101 12.25 -13.47 -24.88
CA MET A 101 13.05 -12.67 -23.94
C MET A 101 12.39 -12.60 -22.56
N MET A 102 12.69 -13.61 -21.73
CA MET A 102 12.28 -13.63 -20.31
C MET A 102 13.50 -13.56 -19.38
N GLY A 103 13.32 -12.91 -18.24
CA GLY A 103 14.30 -12.82 -17.16
C GLY A 103 13.73 -13.19 -15.80
N GLU A 104 14.61 -13.32 -14.81
CA GLU A 104 14.24 -13.65 -13.42
C GLU A 104 14.90 -12.71 -12.41
N PHE A 105 14.13 -12.30 -11.40
CA PHE A 105 14.60 -11.58 -10.21
C PHE A 105 14.54 -12.46 -8.97
N ASN A 106 15.59 -12.37 -8.14
CA ASN A 106 15.56 -12.97 -6.81
C ASN A 106 14.60 -12.19 -5.89
N GLN A 107 14.21 -12.81 -4.77
CA GLN A 107 13.30 -12.19 -3.79
C GLN A 107 13.89 -10.91 -3.20
N GLU A 108 15.18 -10.90 -2.86
CA GLU A 108 15.87 -9.76 -2.25
C GLU A 108 15.76 -8.48 -3.08
N PHE A 109 15.93 -8.60 -4.40
CA PHE A 109 15.77 -7.47 -5.30
C PHE A 109 14.33 -6.95 -5.33
N ARG A 110 13.35 -7.84 -5.31
CA ARG A 110 11.92 -7.48 -5.32
C ARG A 110 11.52 -6.75 -4.05
N ASP A 111 11.94 -7.28 -2.90
CA ASP A 111 11.70 -6.65 -1.60
C ASP A 111 12.39 -5.28 -1.55
N GLY A 112 13.66 -5.18 -1.93
CA GLY A 112 14.40 -3.91 -1.95
C GLY A 112 13.80 -2.86 -2.88
N PHE A 113 13.23 -3.27 -4.02
CA PHE A 113 12.54 -2.34 -4.92
C PHE A 113 11.24 -1.80 -4.30
N ILE A 114 10.46 -2.68 -3.64
CA ILE A 114 9.25 -2.27 -2.93
C ILE A 114 9.60 -1.30 -1.79
N GLU A 115 10.66 -1.58 -1.03
CA GLU A 115 11.17 -0.69 0.03
C GLU A 115 11.57 0.68 -0.51
N ALA A 116 12.32 0.71 -1.63
CA ALA A 116 12.68 1.96 -2.29
C ALA A 116 11.44 2.78 -2.72
N CYS A 117 10.40 2.12 -3.25
CA CYS A 117 9.14 2.79 -3.55
C CYS A 117 8.47 3.35 -2.29
N LEU A 118 8.46 2.61 -1.18
CA LEU A 118 7.90 3.09 0.08
C LEU A 118 8.66 4.30 0.63
N HIS A 119 9.99 4.25 0.67
CA HIS A 119 10.82 5.35 1.15
C HIS A 119 10.68 6.59 0.26
N LEU A 120 10.60 6.42 -1.06
CA LEU A 120 10.33 7.51 -2.00
C LEU A 120 8.99 8.20 -1.71
N VAL A 121 7.91 7.43 -1.58
CA VAL A 121 6.58 7.99 -1.32
C VAL A 121 6.50 8.67 0.05
N ASN A 122 7.19 8.12 1.05
CA ASN A 122 7.27 8.71 2.38
C ASN A 122 8.19 9.91 2.47
N ARG A 123 8.91 10.24 1.40
CA ARG A 123 9.96 11.29 1.37
C ARG A 123 11.10 11.00 2.36
N ASP A 124 11.35 9.72 2.63
CA ASP A 124 12.49 9.27 3.42
C ASP A 124 13.70 9.08 2.48
N PHE A 125 14.32 10.19 2.11
CA PHE A 125 15.44 10.17 1.17
C PHE A 125 16.71 9.56 1.76
N ASP A 126 16.84 9.54 3.09
CA ASP A 126 17.95 8.89 3.79
C ASP A 126 17.86 7.37 3.71
N ALA A 127 16.66 6.82 3.87
CA ALA A 127 16.41 5.39 3.65
C ALA A 127 16.52 5.04 2.15
N LEU A 128 15.94 5.87 1.27
CA LEU A 128 16.03 5.69 -0.19
C LEU A 128 17.48 5.61 -0.69
N ALA A 129 18.38 6.46 -0.14
CA ALA A 129 19.79 6.42 -0.45
C ALA A 129 20.44 5.07 -0.09
N LYS A 130 20.04 4.45 1.03
CA LYS A 130 20.50 3.12 1.42
C LYS A 130 19.97 2.06 0.48
N ASP A 131 18.69 2.13 0.10
CA ASP A 131 18.10 1.16 -0.82
C ASP A 131 18.81 1.17 -2.16
N PHE A 132 19.23 2.34 -2.65
CA PHE A 132 19.98 2.45 -3.89
C PHE A 132 21.36 1.78 -3.80
N VAL A 133 21.97 1.73 -2.62
CA VAL A 133 23.18 0.92 -2.39
C VAL A 133 22.84 -0.57 -2.38
N THR A 134 21.79 -0.96 -1.64
CA THR A 134 21.32 -2.36 -1.56
C THR A 134 20.95 -2.94 -2.92
N LEU A 135 20.30 -2.15 -3.77
CA LEU A 135 19.90 -2.51 -5.14
C LEU A 135 21.06 -2.49 -6.13
N GLY A 136 22.27 -2.12 -5.69
CA GLY A 136 23.47 -2.06 -6.53
C GLY A 136 23.49 -0.86 -7.49
N PHE A 137 22.61 0.12 -7.29
CA PHE A 137 22.62 1.35 -8.08
C PHE A 137 23.76 2.29 -7.71
N LEU A 138 24.20 2.23 -6.45
CA LEU A 138 25.30 3.02 -5.93
C LEU A 138 26.33 2.10 -5.25
N PRO A 139 27.64 2.38 -5.38
CA PRO A 139 28.64 1.64 -4.65
C PRO A 139 28.50 1.92 -3.14
N PRO A 140 28.85 0.95 -2.26
CA PRO A 140 28.84 1.15 -0.81
C PRO A 140 29.76 2.27 -0.32
N THR A 141 30.73 2.68 -1.13
CA THR A 141 31.67 3.77 -0.86
C THR A 141 31.14 5.16 -1.25
N SER A 142 29.91 5.26 -1.75
CA SER A 142 29.29 6.55 -2.10
C SER A 142 29.10 7.43 -0.86
N ASP A 143 29.36 8.73 -1.03
CA ASP A 143 29.05 9.74 -0.01
C ASP A 143 27.54 9.80 0.25
N LYS A 144 27.13 9.31 1.43
CA LYS A 144 25.72 9.21 1.80
C LYS A 144 25.04 10.57 1.80
N GLU A 145 25.70 11.61 2.30
CA GLU A 145 25.08 12.95 2.41
C GLU A 145 24.89 13.57 1.03
N GLY A 146 25.90 13.47 0.16
CA GLY A 146 25.81 13.88 -1.24
C GLY A 146 24.73 13.13 -2.02
N VAL A 147 24.62 11.81 -1.81
CA VAL A 147 23.57 10.99 -2.42
C VAL A 147 22.18 11.43 -1.94
N THR A 148 21.95 11.51 -0.63
CA THR A 148 20.67 11.92 -0.06
C THR A 148 20.26 13.29 -0.60
N LYS A 149 21.18 14.26 -0.63
CA LYS A 149 20.92 15.60 -1.15
C LYS A 149 20.53 15.60 -2.62
N ALA A 150 21.21 14.79 -3.43
CA ALA A 150 20.92 14.70 -4.85
C ALA A 150 19.58 14.00 -5.12
N LEU A 151 19.29 12.89 -4.44
CA LEU A 151 18.00 12.20 -4.51
C LEU A 151 16.88 13.13 -4.04
N THR A 152 17.08 13.88 -2.95
CA THR A 152 16.14 14.89 -2.47
C THR A 152 15.84 15.91 -3.57
N GLY A 153 16.87 16.46 -4.24
CA GLY A 153 16.67 17.43 -5.32
C GLY A 153 15.87 16.90 -6.50
N VAL A 154 16.05 15.63 -6.87
CA VAL A 154 15.32 14.97 -7.98
C VAL A 154 13.88 14.65 -7.57
N PHE A 155 13.70 14.02 -6.43
CA PHE A 155 12.45 13.38 -6.05
C PHE A 155 11.53 14.26 -5.22
N GLN A 156 12.04 15.25 -4.48
CA GLN A 156 11.20 16.14 -3.67
C GLN A 156 10.18 16.91 -4.52
N ASN A 157 10.62 17.44 -5.66
CA ASN A 157 9.74 18.15 -6.59
C ASN A 157 8.72 17.22 -7.25
N ALA A 158 9.12 15.98 -7.55
CA ALA A 158 8.26 14.98 -8.16
C ALA A 158 7.16 14.54 -7.18
N VAL A 159 7.51 14.20 -5.94
CA VAL A 159 6.56 13.78 -4.90
C VAL A 159 5.72 14.96 -4.39
N ALA A 160 6.22 16.20 -4.44
CA ALA A 160 5.43 17.39 -4.10
C ALA A 160 4.25 17.62 -5.07
N LYS A 161 4.40 17.25 -6.34
CA LYS A 161 3.31 17.28 -7.33
C LYS A 161 2.30 16.13 -7.16
N GLY A 162 2.55 15.21 -6.24
CA GLY A 162 1.81 13.95 -6.06
C GLY A 162 2.44 12.83 -6.88
N VAL A 163 2.61 11.66 -6.26
CA VAL A 163 3.23 10.47 -6.88
C VAL A 163 2.50 10.06 -8.16
N SER A 164 1.19 10.27 -8.19
CA SER A 164 0.32 9.99 -9.33
C SER A 164 0.58 10.89 -10.55
N ASN A 165 1.29 12.01 -10.37
CA ASN A 165 1.56 12.97 -11.44
C ASN A 165 2.99 12.86 -11.99
N ILE A 166 3.77 11.89 -11.51
CA ILE A 166 5.17 11.69 -11.92
C ILE A 166 5.23 10.86 -13.21
N SER A 167 5.85 11.42 -14.24
CA SER A 167 6.22 10.71 -15.46
C SER A 167 7.46 9.85 -15.19
N PHE A 168 7.43 8.57 -15.55
CA PHE A 168 8.57 7.68 -15.35
C PHE A 168 9.76 8.11 -16.22
N GLY A 169 9.50 8.51 -17.47
CA GLY A 169 10.52 9.08 -18.36
C GLY A 169 11.21 10.33 -17.78
N ASP A 170 10.46 11.29 -17.24
CA ASP A 170 11.05 12.53 -16.67
C ASP A 170 11.88 12.23 -15.42
N LEU A 171 11.40 11.31 -14.57
CA LEU A 171 12.10 10.88 -13.38
C LEU A 171 13.43 10.21 -13.75
N LEU A 172 13.44 9.34 -14.75
CA LEU A 172 14.66 8.69 -15.24
C LEU A 172 15.64 9.70 -15.85
N GLY A 173 15.13 10.68 -16.61
CA GLY A 173 15.94 11.77 -17.17
C GLY A 173 16.62 12.62 -16.08
N ASN A 174 15.85 13.04 -15.08
CA ASN A 174 16.36 13.80 -13.94
C ASN A 174 17.38 12.99 -13.14
N LEU A 175 17.13 11.69 -12.93
CA LEU A 175 18.09 10.81 -12.30
C LEU A 175 19.37 10.69 -13.14
N GLY A 176 19.25 10.56 -14.47
CA GLY A 176 20.37 10.51 -15.41
C GLY A 176 21.33 11.70 -15.30
N THR A 177 20.80 12.92 -15.13
CA THR A 177 21.66 14.11 -14.89
C THR A 177 22.43 14.04 -13.57
N THR A 178 21.86 13.35 -12.58
CA THR A 178 22.45 13.13 -11.26
C THR A 178 23.43 11.94 -11.26
N MET A 179 23.22 10.95 -12.14
CA MET A 179 24.09 9.77 -12.33
C MET A 179 25.50 10.12 -12.82
N TYR A 180 25.71 11.29 -13.43
CA TYR A 180 27.07 11.72 -13.78
C TYR A 180 27.87 12.19 -12.56
N LYS A 181 27.19 12.65 -11.49
CA LYS A 181 27.84 13.16 -10.27
C LYS A 181 28.06 12.07 -9.23
N LEU A 182 27.07 11.19 -9.07
CA LEU A 182 27.12 10.02 -8.21
C LEU A 182 27.44 8.84 -9.11
N LYS A 183 28.52 8.08 -8.88
CA LYS A 183 28.97 6.93 -9.72
C LYS A 183 27.92 5.82 -9.82
N PHE A 184 26.81 6.13 -10.45
CA PHE A 184 25.61 5.32 -10.48
C PHE A 184 25.81 4.24 -11.53
N GLN A 185 25.45 3.02 -11.18
CA GLN A 185 25.51 1.88 -12.08
C GLN A 185 24.09 1.36 -12.24
N ILE A 186 23.64 1.19 -13.47
CA ILE A 186 22.37 0.50 -13.72
C ILE A 186 22.72 -0.96 -14.01
N PRO A 187 22.39 -1.89 -13.11
CA PRO A 187 22.54 -3.31 -13.40
C PRO A 187 21.79 -3.67 -14.69
N SER A 188 22.37 -4.57 -15.49
CA SER A 188 21.85 -4.93 -16.82
C SER A 188 20.39 -5.37 -16.79
N TYR A 189 19.98 -6.10 -15.75
CA TYR A 189 18.60 -6.54 -15.55
C TYR A 189 17.62 -5.37 -15.33
N PHE A 190 18.05 -4.27 -14.71
CA PHE A 190 17.20 -3.10 -14.45
C PHE A 190 16.94 -2.30 -15.72
N SER A 191 17.89 -2.31 -16.65
CA SER A 191 17.73 -1.64 -17.96
C SER A 191 16.57 -2.23 -18.78
N LEU A 192 16.32 -3.55 -18.65
CA LEU A 192 15.23 -4.24 -19.35
C LEU A 192 13.86 -3.88 -18.74
N VAL A 193 13.80 -3.78 -17.41
CA VAL A 193 12.57 -3.34 -16.71
C VAL A 193 12.23 -1.90 -17.06
N ILE A 194 13.21 -1.00 -16.98
CA ILE A 194 13.05 0.40 -17.39
C ILE A 194 12.50 0.47 -18.81
N ARG A 195 13.06 -0.31 -19.74
CA ARG A 195 12.59 -0.36 -21.14
C ARG A 195 11.15 -0.85 -21.22
N SER A 196 10.82 -1.96 -20.56
CA SER A 196 9.45 -2.52 -20.55
C SER A 196 8.42 -1.50 -20.06
N VAL A 197 8.68 -0.84 -18.92
CA VAL A 197 7.76 0.15 -18.35
C VAL A 197 7.68 1.40 -19.23
N ALA A 198 8.81 1.87 -19.77
CA ALA A 198 8.84 3.04 -20.65
C ALA A 198 8.10 2.80 -21.98
N VAL A 199 8.14 1.59 -22.54
CA VAL A 199 7.38 1.23 -23.75
C VAL A 199 5.88 1.28 -23.46
N LEU A 200 5.43 0.71 -22.34
CA LEU A 200 4.02 0.76 -21.95
C LEU A 200 3.54 2.19 -21.66
N GLU A 201 4.35 3.00 -20.97
CA GLU A 201 4.06 4.42 -20.75
C GLU A 201 4.00 5.19 -22.08
N GLY A 202 4.90 4.91 -23.02
CA GLY A 202 4.90 5.53 -24.35
C GLY A 202 3.65 5.21 -25.17
N ILE A 203 3.19 3.94 -25.14
CA ILE A 203 1.91 3.54 -25.75
C ILE A 203 0.76 4.32 -25.10
N ALA A 204 0.73 4.39 -23.76
CA ALA A 204 -0.31 5.07 -23.02
C ALA A 204 -0.36 6.58 -23.32
N ILE A 205 0.79 7.25 -23.36
CA ILE A 205 0.92 8.68 -23.68
C ILE A 205 0.43 8.98 -25.10
N GLY A 206 0.67 8.06 -26.05
CA GLY A 206 0.13 8.18 -27.41
C GLY A 206 -1.40 8.26 -27.48
N PHE A 207 -2.09 7.79 -26.43
CA PHE A 207 -3.55 7.82 -26.33
C PHE A 207 -4.07 8.87 -25.34
N ASN A 208 -3.42 8.98 -24.18
CA ASN A 208 -3.72 9.94 -23.12
C ASN A 208 -2.43 10.69 -22.74
N PRO A 209 -2.23 11.94 -23.22
CA PRO A 209 -1.04 12.72 -22.92
C PRO A 209 -0.77 12.97 -21.42
N ASN A 210 -1.81 12.85 -20.60
CA ASN A 210 -1.73 13.03 -19.15
C ASN A 210 -1.47 11.72 -18.39
N TYR A 211 -1.31 10.58 -19.08
CA TYR A 211 -1.05 9.30 -18.43
C TYR A 211 0.27 9.31 -17.66
N LYS A 212 0.27 8.64 -16.49
CA LYS A 212 1.43 8.53 -15.58
C LYS A 212 1.52 7.12 -15.03
N VAL A 213 2.47 6.34 -15.52
CA VAL A 213 2.57 4.91 -15.18
C VAL A 213 2.80 4.65 -13.69
N LEU A 214 3.56 5.52 -13.03
CA LEU A 214 3.83 5.42 -11.59
C LEU A 214 2.57 5.61 -10.73
N GLY A 215 1.67 6.50 -11.16
CA GLY A 215 0.40 6.70 -10.48
C GLY A 215 -0.49 5.48 -10.52
N SER A 216 -0.57 4.83 -11.68
CA SER A 216 -1.33 3.57 -11.86
C SER A 216 -0.74 2.40 -11.05
N THR A 217 0.54 2.51 -10.67
CA THR A 217 1.29 1.45 -9.98
C THR A 217 1.18 1.52 -8.46
N TYR A 218 1.09 2.72 -7.90
CA TYR A 218 1.12 2.90 -6.45
C TYR A 218 0.05 2.09 -5.70
N PRO A 219 -1.21 1.98 -6.19
CA PRO A 219 -2.20 1.07 -5.64
C PRO A 219 -1.73 -0.39 -5.54
N TRP A 220 -0.98 -0.89 -6.53
CA TRP A 220 -0.41 -2.23 -6.51
C TRP A 220 0.58 -2.39 -5.37
N ILE A 221 1.50 -1.43 -5.22
CA ILE A 221 2.52 -1.43 -4.15
C ILE A 221 1.84 -1.37 -2.78
N ALA A 222 0.84 -0.51 -2.60
CA ALA A 222 0.09 -0.40 -1.36
C ALA A 222 -0.57 -1.73 -0.98
N ARG A 223 -1.22 -2.42 -1.94
CA ARG A 223 -1.77 -3.77 -1.71
C ARG A 223 -0.71 -4.79 -1.35
N LYS A 224 0.40 -4.81 -2.09
CA LYS A 224 1.49 -5.77 -1.87
C LYS A 224 2.02 -5.62 -0.45
N VAL A 225 2.36 -4.41 -0.03
CA VAL A 225 2.93 -4.13 1.30
C VAL A 225 1.95 -4.49 2.42
N LEU A 226 0.65 -4.29 2.23
CA LEU A 226 -0.37 -4.68 3.22
C LEU A 226 -0.54 -6.21 3.30
N THR A 227 -0.41 -6.93 2.18
CA THR A 227 -0.76 -8.35 2.06
C THR A 227 0.42 -9.31 2.17
N ASP A 228 1.65 -8.82 2.02
CA ASP A 228 2.84 -9.68 2.00
C ASP A 228 3.25 -10.14 3.40
N SER A 229 3.70 -11.40 3.47
CA SER A 229 4.15 -12.03 4.69
C SER A 229 5.66 -11.95 4.92
N SER A 230 6.43 -11.40 3.97
CA SER A 230 7.89 -11.35 4.07
C SER A 230 8.33 -10.53 5.31
N PRO A 231 9.31 -11.01 6.09
CA PRO A 231 9.81 -10.30 7.26
C PRO A 231 10.30 -8.87 6.95
N GLN A 232 10.88 -8.69 5.76
CA GLN A 232 11.39 -7.43 5.24
C GLN A 232 10.24 -6.45 5.03
N LEU A 233 9.23 -6.81 4.24
CA LEU A 233 8.10 -5.94 3.96
C LEU A 233 7.26 -5.65 5.22
N ARG A 234 7.15 -6.61 6.14
CA ARG A 234 6.52 -6.37 7.45
C ARG A 234 7.28 -5.34 8.28
N SER A 235 8.62 -5.43 8.32
CA SER A 235 9.45 -4.44 9.01
C SER A 235 9.32 -3.07 8.36
N SER A 236 9.30 -3.01 7.04
CA SER A 236 9.14 -1.76 6.29
C SER A 236 7.75 -1.14 6.46
N LEU A 237 6.69 -1.95 6.48
CA LEU A 237 5.34 -1.50 6.84
C LEU A 237 5.30 -1.01 8.29
N GLN A 238 5.97 -1.70 9.22
CA GLN A 238 6.04 -1.27 10.61
C GLN A 238 6.79 0.07 10.77
N ALA A 239 7.93 0.24 10.09
CA ALA A 239 8.68 1.51 10.08
C ALA A 239 7.88 2.65 9.41
N LEU A 240 7.04 2.31 8.43
CA LEU A 240 6.12 3.25 7.81
C LEU A 240 4.99 3.65 8.77
N LEU A 241 4.43 2.70 9.51
CA LEU A 241 3.32 2.95 10.42
C LEU A 241 3.74 3.52 11.78
N TYR A 242 5.01 3.38 12.17
CA TYR A 242 5.51 3.86 13.46
C TYR A 242 6.70 4.80 13.30
N GLU A 243 6.66 5.94 13.98
CA GLU A 243 7.79 6.87 14.07
C GLU A 243 8.10 7.11 15.55
N LYS A 244 9.30 6.72 16.01
CA LYS A 244 9.69 6.84 17.43
C LYS A 244 8.68 6.19 18.40
N GLY A 245 8.07 5.08 17.99
CA GLY A 245 7.04 4.36 18.75
C GLY A 245 5.62 4.94 18.66
N VAL A 246 5.45 6.07 17.95
CA VAL A 246 4.15 6.70 17.69
C VAL A 246 3.51 6.12 16.45
N PHE A 247 2.29 5.60 16.58
CA PHE A 247 1.51 5.11 15.45
C PHE A 247 1.02 6.26 14.57
N ARG A 248 1.31 6.20 13.27
CA ARG A 248 0.97 7.17 12.24
C ARG A 248 -0.25 6.71 11.46
N ILE A 249 -1.42 6.92 12.03
CA ILE A 249 -2.70 6.51 11.42
C ILE A 249 -2.94 7.10 10.03
N ASP A 250 -2.50 8.34 9.76
CA ASP A 250 -2.58 8.96 8.43
C ASP A 250 -1.93 8.10 7.34
N ARG A 251 -0.86 7.39 7.70
CA ARG A 251 -0.12 6.52 6.77
C ARG A 251 -0.87 5.24 6.48
N LEU A 252 -1.49 4.64 7.51
CA LEU A 252 -2.35 3.48 7.31
C LEU A 252 -3.57 3.84 6.46
N GLU A 253 -4.21 4.96 6.76
CA GLU A 253 -5.34 5.50 5.98
C GLU A 253 -4.97 5.68 4.51
N SER A 254 -3.83 6.32 4.24
CA SER A 254 -3.34 6.57 2.88
C SER A 254 -3.05 5.26 2.13
N LEU A 255 -2.41 4.29 2.78
CA LEU A 255 -2.13 2.98 2.18
C LEU A 255 -3.43 2.21 1.89
N LEU A 256 -4.38 2.22 2.82
CA LEU A 256 -5.67 1.57 2.64
C LEU A 256 -6.43 2.22 1.48
N SER A 257 -6.56 3.55 1.44
CA SER A 257 -7.26 4.24 0.35
C SER A 257 -6.65 3.94 -1.02
N GLU A 258 -5.32 3.94 -1.12
CA GLU A 258 -4.62 3.67 -2.38
C GLU A 258 -4.71 2.20 -2.79
N SER A 259 -4.69 1.29 -1.81
CA SER A 259 -4.88 -0.14 -2.07
C SER A 259 -6.26 -0.44 -2.66
N LEU A 260 -7.29 0.31 -2.24
CA LEU A 260 -8.67 0.17 -2.69
C LEU A 260 -8.88 0.83 -4.05
N ARG A 261 -8.17 1.92 -4.36
CA ARG A 261 -8.29 2.68 -5.62
C ARG A 261 -8.18 1.82 -6.88
N ALA A 262 -7.29 0.82 -6.94
CA ALA A 262 -7.20 -0.01 -8.15
C ALA A 262 -8.39 -0.96 -8.36
N ARG A 263 -9.19 -1.24 -7.31
CA ARG A 263 -10.48 -1.91 -7.48
C ARG A 263 -11.55 -0.92 -7.92
N THR A 264 -11.49 0.32 -7.44
CA THR A 264 -12.48 1.35 -7.74
C THR A 264 -12.37 1.87 -9.17
N GLU A 265 -11.17 2.04 -9.75
CA GLU A 265 -11.04 2.40 -11.18
C GLU A 265 -11.57 1.27 -12.10
N LYS A 266 -11.42 -0.01 -11.68
CA LYS A 266 -12.10 -1.16 -12.32
C LYS A 266 -13.62 -1.17 -12.16
N ALA A 267 -14.15 -0.65 -11.04
CA ALA A 267 -15.59 -0.61 -10.76
C ALA A 267 -16.28 0.63 -11.36
N LEU A 268 -15.59 1.77 -11.46
CA LEU A 268 -16.12 3.03 -11.99
C LEU A 268 -16.44 2.97 -13.49
N VAL A 269 -15.81 2.06 -14.23
CA VAL A 269 -16.20 1.75 -15.62
C VAL A 269 -17.47 0.89 -15.68
N LYS A 270 -17.87 0.24 -14.58
CA LYS A 270 -18.99 -0.73 -14.53
C LYS A 270 -20.21 -0.26 -13.74
N SER A 271 -20.12 0.78 -12.92
CA SER A 271 -21.28 1.30 -12.16
C SER A 271 -21.25 2.83 -12.06
N GLN A 272 -21.98 3.49 -12.95
CA GLN A 272 -22.69 4.70 -12.54
C GLN A 272 -23.92 4.26 -11.73
N LEU A 273 -24.18 4.96 -10.62
CA LEU A 273 -25.25 4.75 -9.63
C LEU A 273 -24.82 3.92 -8.40
N GLU A 274 -24.37 4.59 -7.33
CA GLU A 274 -25.09 4.74 -6.06
C GLU A 274 -24.15 5.20 -4.93
N ASP A 275 -24.73 5.94 -3.98
CA ASP A 275 -24.12 6.63 -2.83
C ASP A 275 -23.66 5.64 -1.72
N ASN A 276 -22.85 4.63 -2.09
CA ASN A 276 -22.52 3.47 -1.24
C ASN A 276 -21.00 3.18 -1.09
N ASP A 277 -20.13 4.11 -1.52
CA ASP A 277 -18.67 3.95 -1.54
C ASP A 277 -18.08 3.63 -0.15
N SER A 278 -18.64 4.23 0.90
CA SER A 278 -18.23 4.03 2.30
C SER A 278 -18.39 2.60 2.78
N LYS A 279 -19.55 1.96 2.50
CA LYS A 279 -19.79 0.56 2.91
C LYS A 279 -18.92 -0.41 2.13
N VAL A 280 -18.71 -0.14 0.84
CA VAL A 280 -17.83 -0.94 -0.02
C VAL A 280 -16.39 -0.89 0.50
N ALA A 281 -15.88 0.29 0.86
CA ALA A 281 -14.53 0.45 1.41
C ALA A 281 -14.37 -0.31 2.74
N VAL A 282 -15.31 -0.14 3.69
CA VAL A 282 -15.30 -0.84 4.98
C VAL A 282 -15.35 -2.36 4.80
N LYS A 283 -16.22 -2.84 3.93
CA LYS A 283 -16.31 -4.28 3.59
C LYS A 283 -15.00 -4.79 3.02
N GLN A 284 -14.36 -4.05 2.12
CA GLN A 284 -13.10 -4.45 1.54
C GLN A 284 -11.98 -4.50 2.59
N ILE A 285 -11.88 -3.50 3.46
CA ILE A 285 -10.90 -3.47 4.57
C ILE A 285 -11.12 -4.65 5.53
N LEU A 286 -12.36 -4.88 5.97
CA LEU A 286 -12.69 -6.00 6.87
C LEU A 286 -12.44 -7.36 6.22
N SER A 287 -12.91 -7.54 4.99
CA SER A 287 -12.68 -8.80 4.24
C SER A 287 -11.18 -9.07 4.08
N PHE A 288 -10.36 -8.03 3.92
CA PHE A 288 -8.91 -8.15 3.83
C PHE A 288 -8.28 -8.49 5.19
N THR A 289 -8.56 -7.74 6.27
CA THR A 289 -7.94 -7.96 7.59
C THR A 289 -8.32 -9.30 8.22
N LEU A 290 -9.47 -9.86 7.85
CA LEU A 290 -9.91 -11.18 8.28
C LEU A 290 -9.24 -12.34 7.53
N THR A 291 -8.54 -12.08 6.43
CA THR A 291 -7.77 -13.14 5.73
C THR A 291 -6.42 -13.39 6.40
N GLU A 292 -5.80 -14.54 6.11
CA GLU A 292 -4.43 -14.84 6.58
C GLU A 292 -3.40 -13.82 6.09
N LYS A 293 -3.55 -13.31 4.86
CA LYS A 293 -2.68 -12.27 4.28
C LYS A 293 -2.79 -10.95 5.05
N GLY A 294 -3.98 -10.64 5.56
CA GLY A 294 -4.25 -9.43 6.35
C GLY A 294 -3.90 -9.57 7.84
N ALA A 295 -3.41 -10.73 8.29
CA ALA A 295 -3.16 -10.98 9.71
C ALA A 295 -2.22 -9.96 10.34
N PHE A 296 -1.12 -9.58 9.66
CA PHE A 296 -0.19 -8.59 10.19
C PHE A 296 -0.83 -7.21 10.40
N VAL A 297 -1.65 -6.76 9.44
CA VAL A 297 -2.39 -5.49 9.58
C VAL A 297 -3.44 -5.59 10.68
N ARG A 298 -4.14 -6.72 10.77
CA ARG A 298 -5.10 -7.00 11.85
C ARG A 298 -4.45 -6.94 13.23
N GLU A 299 -3.27 -7.53 13.39
CA GLU A 299 -2.49 -7.49 14.64
C GLU A 299 -2.17 -6.06 15.09
N ILE A 300 -1.72 -5.21 14.16
CA ILE A 300 -1.46 -3.79 14.40
C ILE A 300 -2.75 -3.09 14.82
N LEU A 301 -3.85 -3.30 14.09
CA LEU A 301 -5.14 -2.68 14.39
C LEU A 301 -5.65 -3.10 15.78
N LEU A 302 -5.61 -4.39 16.12
CA LEU A 302 -6.04 -4.88 17.43
C LEU A 302 -5.20 -4.29 18.56
N GLN A 303 -3.89 -4.16 18.35
CA GLN A 303 -3.01 -3.52 19.31
C GLN A 303 -3.37 -2.04 19.51
N GLU A 304 -3.53 -1.25 18.44
CA GLU A 304 -3.85 0.17 18.55
C GLU A 304 -5.28 0.41 19.09
N ILE A 305 -6.25 -0.44 18.76
CA ILE A 305 -7.60 -0.41 19.36
C ILE A 305 -7.52 -0.69 20.86
N ALA A 306 -6.72 -1.68 21.30
CA ALA A 306 -6.54 -1.96 22.71
C ALA A 306 -5.93 -0.77 23.47
N LYS A 307 -4.93 -0.09 22.89
CA LYS A 307 -4.36 1.15 23.46
C LYS A 307 -5.41 2.25 23.57
N GLY A 308 -6.25 2.37 22.54
CA GLY A 308 -7.36 3.30 22.44
C GLY A 308 -8.42 3.12 23.51
N LEU A 309 -8.94 1.90 23.63
CA LEU A 309 -9.97 1.52 24.62
C LEU A 309 -9.48 1.73 26.06
N ASP A 310 -8.21 1.42 26.30
CA ASP A 310 -7.56 1.61 27.58
C ASP A 310 -7.41 3.11 27.94
N ALA A 311 -7.03 3.96 26.98
CA ALA A 311 -7.01 5.41 27.15
C ALA A 311 -8.43 6.00 27.32
N PHE A 312 -9.42 5.46 26.60
CA PHE A 312 -10.82 5.84 26.74
C PHE A 312 -11.37 5.48 28.14
N GLY A 313 -11.03 4.30 28.65
CA GLY A 313 -11.33 3.89 30.03
C GLY A 313 -10.75 4.86 31.07
N LEU A 314 -9.52 5.35 30.87
CA LEU A 314 -8.95 6.38 31.74
C LEU A 314 -9.69 7.72 31.63
N ALA A 315 -9.98 8.17 30.42
CA ALA A 315 -10.71 9.43 30.19
C ALA A 315 -12.09 9.41 30.85
N THR A 316 -12.80 8.28 30.78
CA THR A 316 -14.10 8.12 31.45
C THR A 316 -14.00 8.12 32.97
N LEU A 317 -12.98 7.48 33.55
CA LEU A 317 -12.73 7.52 34.98
C LEU A 317 -12.35 8.92 35.46
N ASP A 318 -11.48 9.62 34.74
CA ASP A 318 -11.11 11.02 35.04
C ASP A 318 -12.34 11.95 34.94
N TYR A 319 -13.22 11.75 33.95
CA TYR A 319 -14.47 12.50 33.84
C TYR A 319 -15.42 12.24 35.01
N LEU A 320 -15.69 10.98 35.35
CA LEU A 320 -16.60 10.62 36.45
C LEU A 320 -16.08 11.10 37.81
N THR A 321 -14.76 10.99 38.05
CA THR A 321 -14.13 11.49 39.28
C THR A 321 -14.18 13.02 39.36
N SER A 322 -13.99 13.73 38.25
CA SER A 322 -14.15 15.18 38.21
C SER A 322 -15.58 15.61 38.55
N MET A 323 -16.60 14.92 38.04
CA MET A 323 -18.00 15.17 38.37
C MET A 323 -18.29 14.90 39.85
N ALA A 324 -17.81 13.79 40.40
CA ALA A 324 -18.00 13.44 41.81
C ALA A 324 -17.29 14.43 42.76
N ASN A 325 -16.15 15.00 42.34
CA ASN A 325 -15.43 16.01 43.11
C ASN A 325 -16.14 17.38 43.12
N THR A 326 -16.90 17.73 42.08
CA THR A 326 -17.69 18.98 42.06
C THR A 326 -18.81 19.01 43.09
N SER A 327 -19.27 17.86 43.59
CA SER A 327 -20.34 17.72 44.57
C SER A 327 -19.86 17.60 46.02
N ILE A 328 -18.54 17.61 46.28
CA ILE A 328 -17.97 17.47 47.64
C ILE A 328 -17.16 18.73 48.02
N PRO A 329 -17.51 19.47 49.11
CA PRO A 329 -16.95 20.80 49.41
C PRO A 329 -15.45 20.86 49.79
N PHE A 330 -14.72 19.75 49.79
CA PHE A 330 -13.29 19.70 50.17
C PHE A 330 -12.50 18.62 49.39
N ALA A 331 -12.96 18.23 48.20
CA ALA A 331 -12.23 17.27 47.39
C ALA A 331 -10.87 17.83 46.96
N ALA A 332 -9.81 17.05 47.13
CA ALA A 332 -8.48 17.39 46.60
C ALA A 332 -8.57 17.58 45.08
N SER A 333 -7.84 18.54 44.53
CA SER A 333 -7.72 18.73 43.08
C SER A 333 -7.21 17.43 42.44
N SER A 334 -8.09 16.69 41.76
CA SER A 334 -7.71 15.50 41.01
C SER A 334 -6.87 15.94 39.82
N SER A 335 -5.56 15.70 39.88
CA SER A 335 -4.72 15.78 38.69
C SER A 335 -5.19 14.73 37.69
N SER A 336 -5.33 15.11 36.42
CA SER A 336 -5.68 14.15 35.36
C SER A 336 -4.66 13.00 35.37
N SER A 337 -5.14 11.77 35.40
CA SER A 337 -4.27 10.60 35.39
C SER A 337 -3.76 10.25 33.99
N MET A 338 -4.29 10.94 32.97
CA MET A 338 -3.93 10.81 31.57
C MET A 338 -2.55 11.39 31.26
N THR A 339 -1.76 10.61 30.52
CA THR A 339 -0.49 11.04 29.95
C THR A 339 -0.67 11.54 28.51
N GLU A 340 0.36 12.21 27.97
CA GLU A 340 0.45 12.56 26.54
C GLU A 340 0.21 11.35 25.62
N GLU A 341 0.76 10.19 26.01
CA GLU A 341 0.61 8.94 25.27
C GLU A 341 -0.86 8.50 25.24
N ASP A 342 -1.56 8.58 26.38
CA ASP A 342 -2.97 8.21 26.47
C ASP A 342 -3.86 9.13 25.61
N MET A 343 -3.59 10.44 25.62
CA MET A 343 -4.30 11.39 24.78
C MET A 343 -4.07 11.06 23.28
N MET A 344 -2.84 10.76 22.89
CA MET A 344 -2.54 10.39 21.51
C MET A 344 -3.20 9.07 21.10
N ASN A 345 -3.20 8.07 21.97
CA ASN A 345 -3.91 6.80 21.77
C ASN A 345 -5.42 7.03 21.60
N LEU A 346 -6.01 7.94 22.38
CA LEU A 346 -7.43 8.32 22.28
C LEU A 346 -7.76 8.97 20.92
N ARG A 347 -6.93 9.90 20.44
CA ARG A 347 -7.08 10.52 19.12
C ARG A 347 -6.96 9.48 17.99
N THR A 348 -5.97 8.60 18.08
CA THR A 348 -5.78 7.48 17.13
C THR A 348 -7.00 6.57 17.13
N PHE A 349 -7.50 6.18 18.30
CA PHE A 349 -8.66 5.31 18.44
C PHE A 349 -9.90 5.89 17.79
N ARG A 350 -10.19 7.17 18.02
CA ARG A 350 -11.30 7.87 17.37
C ARG A 350 -11.19 7.79 15.85
N ARG A 351 -10.00 8.06 15.29
CA ARG A 351 -9.78 7.97 13.83
C ARG A 351 -9.94 6.55 13.30
N LEU A 352 -9.46 5.53 14.01
CA LEU A 352 -9.71 4.12 13.65
C LEU A 352 -11.20 3.83 13.59
N MET A 353 -11.98 4.29 14.58
CA MET A 353 -13.43 4.10 14.59
C MET A 353 -14.11 4.82 13.42
N LEU A 354 -13.64 6.00 13.01
CA LEU A 354 -14.15 6.71 11.83
C LEU A 354 -13.87 5.99 10.50
N ILE A 355 -12.68 5.41 10.36
CA ILE A 355 -12.34 4.60 9.17
C ILE A 355 -13.24 3.37 9.11
N LEU A 356 -13.42 2.69 10.25
CA LEU A 356 -14.22 1.49 10.34
C LEU A 356 -15.73 1.76 10.20
N SER A 357 -16.22 2.95 10.57
CA SER A 357 -17.60 3.36 10.32
C SER A 357 -17.87 3.79 8.87
N GLY A 358 -16.82 3.94 8.05
CA GLY A 358 -16.93 4.33 6.64
C GLY A 358 -17.12 5.83 6.40
N PHE A 359 -17.03 6.66 7.42
CA PHE A 359 -17.21 8.11 7.29
C PHE A 359 -15.90 8.79 6.85
N GLN A 360 -15.67 8.91 5.53
CA GLN A 360 -14.68 9.86 5.01
C GLN A 360 -15.33 11.23 4.81
N LYS A 361 -14.77 12.26 5.46
CA LYS A 361 -15.22 13.64 5.31
C LYS A 361 -14.90 14.13 3.89
N ASN A 362 -15.92 14.40 3.08
CA ASN A 362 -15.77 15.11 1.82
C ASN A 362 -15.14 16.49 2.06
N GLY A 363 -13.99 16.75 1.40
CA GLY A 363 -13.60 18.08 0.91
C GLY A 363 -13.46 19.23 1.91
N GLY A 364 -13.08 18.98 3.17
CA GLY A 364 -12.69 20.04 4.10
C GLY A 364 -11.20 19.95 4.41
N SER A 365 -10.46 21.01 4.09
CA SER A 365 -9.05 21.22 4.48
C SER A 365 -8.79 20.64 5.87
N PRO A 366 -7.63 19.98 6.11
CA PRO A 366 -7.26 19.64 7.48
C PRO A 366 -7.26 20.96 8.23
N VAL A 367 -8.13 21.11 9.22
CA VAL A 367 -7.92 22.13 10.23
C VAL A 367 -6.59 21.71 10.84
N GLU A 368 -5.52 22.38 10.41
CA GLU A 368 -4.26 22.39 11.11
C GLU A 368 -4.61 22.82 12.53
N LEU A 369 -4.83 21.84 13.42
CA LEU A 369 -4.45 22.02 14.79
C LEU A 369 -2.95 22.26 14.69
N LYS A 370 -2.57 23.54 14.65
CA LYS A 370 -1.19 23.99 14.66
C LYS A 370 -0.44 23.06 15.60
N ARG A 371 0.69 22.51 15.13
CA ARG A 371 1.73 21.97 16.00
C ARG A 371 2.28 23.11 16.86
N THR A 372 1.47 23.65 17.75
CA THR A 372 1.94 24.37 18.93
C THR A 372 2.45 23.29 19.85
N VAL A 373 3.78 23.23 19.97
CA VAL A 373 4.45 22.53 21.07
C VAL A 373 3.67 22.85 22.36
N PRO A 374 3.03 21.88 23.05
CA PRO A 374 2.17 22.22 24.17
C PRO A 374 3.03 22.73 25.31
N SER A 375 2.75 23.96 25.77
CA SER A 375 3.20 24.38 27.10
C SER A 375 2.49 23.50 28.13
N LYS A 376 3.28 22.81 28.94
CA LYS A 376 2.89 21.97 30.09
C LYS A 376 1.72 22.57 30.87
N ASN A 377 0.48 22.10 30.66
CA ASN A 377 -0.63 22.36 31.58
C ASN A 377 -1.60 21.15 31.61
N GLN A 378 -1.72 20.51 32.77
CA GLN A 378 -2.49 19.28 32.99
C GLN A 378 -4.01 19.48 32.84
N ASN A 379 -4.53 20.70 33.06
CA ASN A 379 -5.96 21.00 32.90
C ASN A 379 -6.45 20.91 31.43
N MET A 380 -5.55 21.07 30.46
CA MET A 380 -5.90 21.06 29.03
C MET A 380 -6.26 19.65 28.52
N TYR A 381 -5.72 18.59 29.13
CA TYR A 381 -5.99 17.20 28.72
C TYR A 381 -7.40 16.75 29.06
N SER A 382 -7.96 17.21 30.18
CA SER A 382 -9.32 16.86 30.59
C SER A 382 -10.39 17.53 29.70
N GLU A 383 -10.17 18.80 29.31
CA GLU A 383 -11.02 19.50 28.35
C GLU A 383 -10.92 18.89 26.95
N GLU A 384 -9.72 18.52 26.50
CA GLU A 384 -9.57 17.88 25.19
C GLU A 384 -10.15 16.45 25.16
N ALA A 385 -9.94 15.65 26.21
CA ALA A 385 -10.50 14.30 26.30
C ALA A 385 -12.04 14.33 26.33
N SER A 386 -12.64 15.29 27.02
CA SER A 386 -14.10 15.47 27.02
C SER A 386 -14.63 15.93 25.67
N LEU A 387 -13.95 16.84 24.95
CA LEU A 387 -14.29 17.18 23.57
C LEU A 387 -14.19 15.97 22.62
N ILE A 388 -13.19 15.12 22.79
CA ILE A 388 -13.05 13.88 22.02
C ILE A 388 -14.18 12.90 22.39
N PHE A 389 -14.57 12.81 23.67
CA PHE A 389 -15.67 11.99 24.16
C PHE A 389 -17.00 12.30 23.46
N TYR A 390 -17.35 13.58 23.36
CA TYR A 390 -18.57 14.03 22.67
C TYR A 390 -18.53 13.84 21.15
N GLN A 391 -17.35 13.59 20.59
CA GLN A 391 -17.16 13.43 19.15
C GLN A 391 -16.84 11.98 18.75
N PHE A 392 -17.03 11.01 19.65
CA PHE A 392 -17.01 9.59 19.28
C PHE A 392 -18.27 9.25 18.48
N PRO A 393 -18.13 8.39 17.46
CA PRO A 393 -19.27 7.91 16.70
C PRO A 393 -20.31 7.29 17.63
N SER A 394 -21.57 7.68 17.45
CA SER A 394 -22.70 7.10 18.17
C SER A 394 -22.82 5.59 17.86
N VAL A 395 -23.54 4.83 18.70
CA VAL A 395 -23.78 3.39 18.45
C VAL A 395 -24.45 3.17 17.08
N GLU A 396 -25.24 4.14 16.61
CA GLU A 396 -25.85 4.15 15.28
C GLU A 396 -24.82 4.28 14.14
N GLU A 397 -23.69 4.93 14.37
CA GLU A 397 -22.59 5.06 13.39
C GLU A 397 -21.71 3.81 13.30
N ILE A 398 -21.84 2.86 14.23
CA ILE A 398 -21.14 1.55 14.21
C ILE A 398 -21.97 0.49 13.47
N LEU A 399 -23.27 0.74 13.23
CA LEU A 399 -24.17 -0.14 12.46
C LEU A 399 -23.61 -0.61 11.10
N PRO A 400 -22.89 0.21 10.31
CA PRO A 400 -22.32 -0.24 9.05
C PRO A 400 -21.42 -1.48 9.20
N ILE A 401 -20.61 -1.56 10.26
CA ILE A 401 -19.73 -2.71 10.53
C ILE A 401 -20.57 -3.98 10.77
N LEU A 402 -21.64 -3.87 11.54
CA LEU A 402 -22.56 -4.98 11.82
C LEU A 402 -23.35 -5.38 10.57
N SER A 403 -23.67 -4.43 9.69
CA SER A 403 -24.38 -4.69 8.43
C SER A 403 -23.54 -5.45 7.41
N VAL A 404 -22.20 -5.39 7.51
CA VAL A 404 -21.28 -6.13 6.62
C VAL A 404 -21.15 -7.61 7.05
N PHE A 405 -21.38 -7.93 8.32
CA PHE A 405 -21.27 -9.30 8.85
C PHE A 405 -22.00 -10.38 8.02
N PRO A 406 -23.30 -10.23 7.67
CA PRO A 406 -24.01 -11.25 6.89
C PRO A 406 -23.49 -11.39 5.45
N GLU A 407 -22.75 -10.40 4.93
CA GLU A 407 -22.24 -10.42 3.55
C GLU A 407 -20.85 -11.07 3.40
N LEU A 408 -20.24 -11.49 4.51
CA LEU A 408 -18.93 -12.14 4.52
C LEU A 408 -19.05 -13.66 4.33
N PRO A 409 -18.08 -14.32 3.66
CA PRO A 409 -17.98 -15.77 3.64
C PRO A 409 -17.95 -16.39 5.05
N PRO A 410 -18.47 -17.62 5.26
CA PRO A 410 -18.57 -18.25 6.58
C PRO A 410 -17.23 -18.33 7.34
N GLU A 411 -16.13 -18.56 6.62
CA GLU A 411 -14.77 -18.61 7.17
C GLU A 411 -14.33 -17.27 7.78
N LEU A 412 -14.65 -16.16 7.12
CA LEU A 412 -14.34 -14.81 7.61
C LEU A 412 -15.26 -14.41 8.76
N GLN A 413 -16.52 -14.86 8.76
CA GLN A 413 -17.44 -14.67 9.90
C GLN A 413 -16.89 -15.32 11.17
N GLN A 414 -16.32 -16.51 11.09
CA GLN A 414 -15.68 -17.17 12.23
C GLN A 414 -14.46 -16.38 12.75
N GLN A 415 -13.59 -15.90 11.86
CA GLN A 415 -12.47 -15.03 12.27
C GLN A 415 -12.95 -13.75 12.95
N LEU A 416 -14.03 -13.15 12.45
CA LEU A 416 -14.62 -11.94 13.01
C LEU A 416 -15.16 -12.16 14.44
N LEU A 417 -15.73 -13.35 14.71
CA LEU A 417 -16.21 -13.74 16.04
C LEU A 417 -15.06 -13.94 17.07
N LEU A 418 -13.83 -14.19 16.62
CA LEU A 418 -12.66 -14.36 17.49
C LEU A 418 -12.01 -13.02 17.89
N LEU A 419 -12.23 -11.94 17.12
CA LEU A 419 -11.61 -10.63 17.39
C LEU A 419 -11.89 -10.08 18.80
N PRO A 420 -13.11 -10.17 19.36
CA PRO A 420 -13.37 -9.66 20.71
C PRO A 420 -12.54 -10.36 21.79
N ALA A 421 -12.29 -11.66 21.65
CA ALA A 421 -11.50 -12.43 22.61
C ALA A 421 -10.01 -12.02 22.58
N ASP A 422 -9.43 -11.85 21.38
CA ASP A 422 -8.06 -11.38 21.22
C ASP A 422 -7.90 -9.94 21.74
N LEU A 423 -8.85 -9.07 21.40
CA LEU A 423 -8.86 -7.69 21.87
C LEU A 423 -8.95 -7.61 23.41
N ALA A 424 -9.81 -8.43 24.03
CA ALA A 424 -9.92 -8.50 25.49
C ALA A 424 -8.59 -8.94 26.13
N GLY A 425 -7.91 -9.94 25.56
CA GLY A 425 -6.59 -10.37 26.03
C GLY A 425 -5.56 -9.24 26.02
N ARG A 426 -5.49 -8.47 24.93
CA ARG A 426 -4.57 -7.31 24.80
C ARG A 426 -4.91 -6.19 25.76
N LEU A 427 -6.20 -5.89 25.93
CA LEU A 427 -6.68 -4.89 26.88
C LEU A 427 -6.29 -5.27 28.31
N ILE A 428 -6.55 -6.51 28.72
CA ILE A 428 -6.21 -7.01 30.06
C ILE A 428 -4.70 -6.92 30.28
N SER A 429 -3.89 -7.34 29.31
CA SER A 429 -2.43 -7.27 29.39
C SER A 429 -1.93 -5.84 29.55
N ARG A 430 -2.57 -4.86 28.88
CA ARG A 430 -2.19 -3.45 28.97
C ARG A 430 -2.60 -2.83 30.30
N VAL A 431 -3.83 -3.06 30.74
CA VAL A 431 -4.33 -2.58 32.04
C VAL A 431 -3.48 -3.13 33.17
N THR A 432 -3.16 -4.43 33.16
CA THR A 432 -2.28 -5.05 34.18
C THR A 432 -0.88 -4.47 34.16
N ALA A 433 -0.25 -4.31 32.98
CA ALA A 433 1.06 -3.68 32.86
C ALA A 433 1.08 -2.24 33.40
N ARG A 434 0.02 -1.45 33.15
CA ARG A 434 -0.09 -0.09 33.71
C ARG A 434 -0.27 -0.12 35.23
N THR A 435 -1.12 -1.00 35.75
CA THR A 435 -1.35 -1.12 37.21
C THR A 435 -0.05 -1.48 37.93
N ILE A 436 0.72 -2.44 37.40
CA ILE A 436 2.05 -2.77 37.92
C ILE A 436 2.95 -1.53 37.86
N ARG A 437 3.01 -0.85 36.72
CA ARG A 437 3.84 0.36 36.57
C ARG A 437 3.48 1.47 37.58
N ARG A 438 2.21 1.66 37.92
CA ARG A 438 1.75 2.66 38.91
C ARG A 438 1.94 2.22 40.37
N VAL A 439 2.10 0.93 40.63
CA VAL A 439 2.32 0.39 41.98
C VAL A 439 3.82 0.38 42.32
N PHE A 440 4.69 0.23 41.32
CA PHE A 440 6.15 0.07 41.51
C PHE A 440 7.00 1.31 41.14
N LEU A 441 6.41 2.34 40.52
CA LEU A 441 7.00 3.68 40.31
C LEU A 441 6.17 4.71 41.08
#